data_AF-A0A542LQB6-F1
#
_entry.id   AF-A0A542LQB6-F1
#
_cell.length_a   1.000
_cell.length_b   1.000
_cell.length_c   1.000
_cell.angle_alpha   90.00
_cell.angle_beta   90.00
_cell.angle_gamma   90.00
#
_symmetry.space_group_name_H-M   'P 1'
#
loop_
_entity.id
_entity.type
_entity.pdbx_description
1 polymer ?
#
loop_
_entity_poly.entity_id
_entity_poly.type
_entity_poly.pdbx_seq_one_letter_code
_entity_poly.pdbx_strand_id
1 'polypeptide(L)'
;MKSKFVAALLSALVFPGVGQYYLGRRQRAWLFIVVAAVGGLLYLNHALGQANELADQVLSGRVALDPAAIEAQIAKAPTPLSVSISGVVFVVSWVGSVLEALLVKPPLR
;
A
#
# COMPACT_ATOMS: atom_id res chain seq x y z
N MET A 1 -24.78 13.47 -2.37
CA MET A 1 -23.80 13.04 -1.35
C MET A 1 -22.79 14.16 -1.13
N LYS A 2 -22.35 14.45 0.11
CA LYS A 2 -21.36 15.51 0.35
C LYS A 2 -20.07 15.14 -0.40
N SER A 3 -19.57 16.01 -1.29
CA SER A 3 -18.40 15.76 -2.16
C SER A 3 -17.17 15.21 -1.41
N LYS A 4 -16.97 15.65 -0.16
CA LYS A 4 -15.91 15.15 0.75
C LYS A 4 -16.04 13.67 1.12
N PHE A 5 -17.27 13.17 1.29
CA PHE A 5 -17.51 11.77 1.64
C PHE A 5 -17.18 10.85 0.46
N VAL A 6 -17.57 11.26 -0.75
CA VAL A 6 -17.17 10.57 -1.99
C VAL A 6 -15.64 10.59 -2.14
N ALA A 7 -15.01 11.74 -1.91
CA ALA A 7 -13.55 11.85 -1.94
C ALA A 7 -12.87 10.90 -0.95
N ALA A 8 -13.36 10.84 0.29
CA ALA A 8 -12.81 9.96 1.30
C ALA A 8 -12.94 8.48 0.92
N LEU A 9 -14.09 8.08 0.38
CA LEU A 9 -14.30 6.72 -0.14
C LEU A 9 -13.37 6.41 -1.31
N LEU A 10 -13.14 7.35 -2.22
CA LEU A 10 -12.19 7.18 -3.31
C LEU A 10 -10.76 6.98 -2.78
N SER A 11 -10.33 7.76 -1.79
CA SER A 11 -9.03 7.56 -1.15
C SER A 11 -8.93 6.25 -0.36
N ALA A 12 -10.04 5.80 0.24
CA ALA A 12 -10.08 4.58 1.04
C ALA A 12 -10.10 3.30 0.17
N LEU A 13 -10.90 3.30 -0.89
CA LEU A 13 -11.23 2.09 -1.66
C LEU A 13 -10.52 1.99 -3.01
N VAL A 14 -10.07 3.12 -3.58
CA VAL A 14 -9.39 3.12 -4.88
C VAL A 14 -7.89 3.24 -4.67
N PHE A 15 -7.43 4.40 -4.21
CA PHE A 15 -6.00 4.64 -3.95
C PHE A 15 -5.78 5.92 -3.14
N PRO A 16 -4.75 5.98 -2.27
CA PRO A 16 -4.39 7.21 -1.56
C PRO A 16 -4.18 8.38 -2.54
N GLY A 17 -4.87 9.50 -2.31
CA GLY A 17 -4.76 10.72 -3.12
C GLY A 17 -5.84 10.89 -4.19
N VAL A 18 -6.61 9.85 -4.53
CA VAL A 18 -7.69 9.94 -5.55
C VAL A 18 -8.81 10.87 -5.09
N GLY A 19 -9.16 10.84 -3.80
CA GLY A 19 -10.13 11.78 -3.23
C GLY A 19 -9.71 13.24 -3.38
N GLN A 20 -8.44 13.54 -3.13
CA GLN A 20 -7.89 14.88 -3.32
C GLN A 20 -7.93 15.30 -4.79
N TYR A 21 -7.65 14.37 -5.71
CA TYR A 21 -7.74 14.63 -7.14
C TYR A 21 -9.18 14.98 -7.55
N TYR A 22 -10.15 14.20 -7.07
CA TYR A 22 -11.59 14.44 -7.28
C TYR A 22 -12.04 15.81 -6.74
N LEU A 23 -11.49 16.25 -5.61
CA LEU A 23 -11.75 17.58 -5.03
C LEU A 23 -11.02 18.74 -5.75
N GLY A 24 -10.26 18.46 -6.82
CA GLY A 24 -9.46 19.45 -7.54
C GLY A 24 -8.17 19.87 -6.82
N ARG A 25 -7.78 19.19 -5.74
CA ARG A 25 -6.59 19.50 -4.92
C ARG A 25 -5.35 18.78 -5.46
N ARG A 26 -4.97 19.06 -6.71
CA ARG A 26 -3.93 18.30 -7.45
C ARG A 26 -2.59 18.18 -6.72
N GLN A 27 -2.09 19.25 -6.11
CA GLN A 27 -0.80 19.18 -5.37
C GLN A 27 -0.86 18.18 -4.22
N ARG A 28 -1.95 18.18 -3.44
CA ARG A 28 -2.17 17.25 -2.33
C ARG A 28 -2.41 15.82 -2.82
N ALA A 29 -3.11 15.67 -3.95
CA ALA A 29 -3.30 14.37 -4.59
C ALA A 29 -1.95 13.73 -4.94
N TRP A 30 -1.08 14.48 -5.63
CA TRP A 30 0.24 13.98 -6.03
C TRP A 30 1.13 13.61 -4.84
N LEU A 31 1.08 14.38 -3.75
CA LEU A 31 1.80 14.02 -2.53
C LEU A 31 1.42 12.62 -2.03
N PHE A 32 0.12 12.36 -1.83
CA PHE A 32 -0.34 11.04 -1.35
C PHE A 32 -0.10 9.93 -2.38
N ILE A 33 -0.35 10.22 -3.67
CA ILE A 33 -0.19 9.23 -4.75
C ILE A 33 1.27 8.77 -4.84
N VAL A 34 2.22 9.71 -4.91
CA VAL A 34 3.64 9.36 -5.09
C VAL A 34 4.17 8.63 -3.86
N VAL A 35 3.86 9.12 -2.66
CA VAL A 35 4.33 8.49 -1.41
C VAL A 35 3.76 7.07 -1.27
N ALA A 36 2.47 6.88 -1.55
CA ALA A 36 1.86 5.56 -1.54
C ALA A 36 2.41 4.67 -2.65
N ALA A 37 2.57 5.18 -3.87
CA ALA A 37 3.10 4.39 -4.98
C ALA A 37 4.52 3.89 -4.68
N VAL A 38 5.41 4.75 -4.18
CA VAL A 38 6.79 4.36 -3.83
C VAL A 38 6.79 3.31 -2.72
N GLY A 39 6.10 3.56 -1.59
CA GLY A 39 6.05 2.61 -0.49
C GLY A 39 5.42 1.26 -0.89
N GLY A 40 4.31 1.32 -1.64
CA GLY A 40 3.60 0.14 -2.12
C GLY A 40 4.42 -0.67 -3.13
N LEU A 41 5.10 -0.03 -4.08
CA LEU A 41 5.93 -0.72 -5.08
C LEU A 41 7.16 -1.37 -4.45
N LEU A 42 7.83 -0.70 -3.49
CA LEU A 42 8.96 -1.28 -2.77
C LEU A 42 8.54 -2.51 -1.96
N TYR A 43 7.40 -2.42 -1.28
CA TYR A 43 6.84 -3.55 -0.53
C TYR A 43 6.44 -4.71 -1.47
N LEU A 44 5.72 -4.40 -2.56
CA LEU A 44 5.25 -5.40 -3.52
C LEU A 44 6.43 -6.11 -4.20
N ASN A 45 7.47 -5.38 -4.59
CA ASN A 45 8.65 -5.96 -5.21
C ASN A 45 9.34 -6.99 -4.29
N HIS A 46 9.43 -6.68 -2.99
CA HIS A 46 9.96 -7.61 -2.02
C HIS A 46 9.07 -8.86 -1.85
N ALA A 47 7.75 -8.67 -1.75
CA ALA A 47 6.80 -9.78 -1.63
C ALA A 47 6.86 -10.71 -2.85
N LEU A 48 6.96 -10.15 -4.06
CA LEU A 48 7.12 -10.93 -5.30
C LEU A 48 8.46 -11.67 -5.33
N GLY A 49 9.54 -11.05 -4.86
CA GLY A 49 10.84 -11.71 -4.71
C GLY A 49 10.77 -12.93 -3.79
N GLN A 50 10.19 -12.76 -2.58
CA GLN A 50 10.00 -13.87 -1.66
C GLN A 50 9.11 -14.98 -2.24
N ALA A 51 8.03 -14.63 -2.92
CA ALA A 51 7.13 -15.60 -3.55
C ALA A 51 7.85 -16.42 -4.63
N ASN A 52 8.69 -15.77 -5.46
CA ASN A 52 9.48 -16.46 -6.49
C ASN A 52 10.51 -17.40 -5.87
N GLU A 53 11.25 -16.95 -4.85
CA GLU A 53 12.23 -17.80 -4.16
C GLU A 53 11.57 -19.02 -3.51
N LEU A 54 10.39 -18.85 -2.91
CA LEU A 54 9.63 -19.95 -2.33
C LEU A 54 9.11 -20.91 -3.41
N ALA A 55 8.60 -20.38 -4.53
CA ALA A 55 8.17 -21.20 -5.65
C ALA A 55 9.32 -22.06 -6.19
N ASP A 56 10.53 -21.49 -6.35
CA ASP A 56 11.72 -22.23 -6.76
C ASP A 56 12.11 -23.32 -5.76
N GLN A 57 11.98 -23.06 -4.45
CA GLN A 57 12.22 -24.06 -3.41
C GLN A 57 11.23 -25.22 -3.46
N VAL A 58 9.96 -24.93 -3.75
CA VAL A 58 8.93 -25.95 -3.91
C VAL A 58 9.17 -26.78 -5.18
N LEU A 59 9.41 -26.12 -6.31
CA LEU A 59 9.66 -26.79 -7.60
C LEU A 59 10.94 -27.63 -7.61
N SER A 60 11.96 -27.21 -6.85
CA SER A 60 13.20 -27.98 -6.68
C SER A 60 13.11 -29.10 -5.63
N GLY A 61 11.96 -29.27 -4.97
CA GLY A 61 11.74 -30.28 -3.94
C GLY A 61 12.40 -29.99 -2.58
N ARG A 62 12.93 -28.77 -2.38
CA ARG A 62 13.52 -28.34 -1.09
C ARG A 62 12.47 -28.04 -0.03
N VAL A 63 11.28 -27.62 -0.46
CA VAL A 63 10.11 -27.39 0.40
C VAL A 63 8.98 -28.28 -0.11
N ALA A 64 8.32 -29.00 0.81
CA ALA A 64 7.17 -29.80 0.45
C ALA A 64 6.02 -28.90 -0.02
N LEU A 65 5.27 -29.36 -1.03
CA LEU A 65 4.06 -28.69 -1.50
C LEU A 65 2.91 -28.98 -0.52
N ASP A 66 3.07 -28.49 0.71
CA ASP A 66 2.05 -28.54 1.74
C ASP A 66 1.88 -27.16 2.39
N PRO A 67 0.65 -26.75 2.76
CA PRO A 67 0.40 -25.42 3.31
C PRO A 67 1.20 -25.12 4.59
N ALA A 68 1.40 -26.11 5.46
CA ALA A 68 2.08 -25.89 6.74
C ALA A 68 3.59 -25.63 6.56
N ALA A 69 4.26 -26.35 5.65
CA ALA A 69 5.66 -26.11 5.31
C ALA A 69 5.86 -24.75 4.62
N ILE A 70 4.94 -24.36 3.73
CA ILE A 70 4.96 -23.07 3.04
C ILE A 70 4.82 -21.92 4.05
N GLU A 71 3.83 -21.99 4.94
CA GLU A 71 3.62 -20.99 5.99
C GLU A 71 4.82 -20.88 6.92
N ALA A 72 5.40 -22.02 7.34
CA ALA A 72 6.61 -22.03 8.18
C ALA A 72 7.80 -21.36 7.48
N GLN A 73 7.92 -21.51 6.16
CA GLN A 73 8.99 -20.90 5.38
C GLN A 73 8.81 -19.39 5.22
N ILE A 74 7.57 -18.95 4.97
CA ILE A 74 7.22 -17.51 4.94
C ILE A 74 7.48 -16.87 6.31
N ALA A 75 7.09 -17.53 7.41
CA ALA A 75 7.27 -17.01 8.76
C ALA A 75 8.75 -16.89 9.18
N LYS A 76 9.62 -17.72 8.61
CA LYS A 76 11.07 -17.66 8.86
C LYS A 76 11.78 -16.57 8.06
N ALA A 77 11.19 -16.11 6.95
CA ALA A 77 11.82 -15.14 6.08
C ALA A 77 11.93 -13.77 6.80
N PRO A 78 13.14 -13.27 7.09
CA PRO A 78 13.28 -11.99 7.77
C PRO A 78 12.80 -10.87 6.84
N THR A 79 11.90 -10.03 7.34
CA THR A 79 11.49 -8.83 6.60
C THR A 79 12.52 -7.71 6.83
N PRO A 80 13.19 -7.20 5.78
CA PRO A 80 14.13 -6.10 5.91
C PRO A 80 13.46 -4.85 6.48
N LEU A 81 14.18 -4.09 7.30
CA LEU A 81 13.65 -2.85 7.90
C LEU A 81 13.11 -1.86 6.85
N SER A 82 13.76 -1.76 5.70
CA SER A 82 13.32 -0.91 4.58
C SER A 82 11.93 -1.29 4.05
N VAL A 83 11.62 -2.58 3.99
CA VAL A 83 10.31 -3.09 3.56
C VAL A 83 9.25 -2.80 4.62
N SER A 84 9.59 -3.03 5.90
CA SER A 84 8.70 -2.68 7.02
C SER A 84 8.36 -1.18 7.02
N ILE A 85 9.36 -0.31 6.85
CA ILE A 85 9.16 1.14 6.74
C ILE A 85 8.30 1.48 5.52
N SER A 86 8.53 0.84 4.37
CA SER A 86 7.75 1.07 3.15
C SER A 86 6.26 0.74 3.35
N GLY A 87 5.97 -0.37 4.05
CA GLY A 87 4.61 -0.74 4.43
C GLY A 87 3.96 0.27 5.37
N VAL A 88 4.69 0.74 6.39
CA VAL A 88 4.20 1.79 7.31
C VAL A 88 3.93 3.10 6.56
N VAL A 89 4.85 3.54 5.70
CA VAL A 89 4.69 4.75 4.87
C VAL A 89 3.46 4.64 3.99
N PHE A 90 3.23 3.48 3.36
CA PHE A 90 2.03 3.24 2.56
C PHE A 90 0.75 3.39 3.39
N VAL A 91 0.68 2.73 4.55
CA VAL A 91 -0.51 2.76 5.43
C VAL A 91 -0.75 4.16 5.99
N VAL A 92 0.30 4.87 6.40
CA VAL A 92 0.19 6.25 6.90
C VAL A 92 -0.28 7.19 5.80
N SER A 93 0.25 7.05 4.57
CA SER A 93 -0.23 7.83 3.41
C SER A 93 -1.69 7.55 3.11
N TRP A 94 -2.11 6.27 3.20
CA TRP A 94 -3.48 5.85 2.96
C TRP A 94 -4.46 6.44 3.97
N VAL A 95 -4.23 6.22 5.26
CA VAL A 95 -5.07 6.78 6.33
C VAL A 95 -5.05 8.30 6.29
N GLY A 96 -3.88 8.90 6.10
CA GLY A 96 -3.70 10.34 5.98
C GLY A 96 -4.51 10.94 4.82
N SER A 97 -4.54 10.28 3.67
CA SER A 97 -5.34 10.72 2.51
C SER A 97 -6.84 10.67 2.79
N VAL A 98 -7.34 9.63 3.47
CA VAL A 98 -8.76 9.53 3.83
C VAL A 98 -9.15 10.66 4.78
N LEU A 99 -8.35 10.88 5.83
CA LEU A 99 -8.61 11.94 6.82
C LEU A 99 -8.51 13.33 6.19
N GLU A 100 -7.54 13.57 5.31
CA GLU A 100 -7.38 14.86 4.64
C GLU A 100 -8.60 15.18 3.75
N ALA A 101 -9.11 14.19 3.01
CA ALA A 101 -10.29 14.36 2.16
C ALA A 101 -11.55 14.73 2.96
N LEU A 102 -11.70 14.16 4.17
CA LEU A 102 -12.83 14.43 5.07
C LEU A 102 -12.72 15.79 5.76
N LEU A 103 -11.55 16.08 6.34
CA LEU A 103 -11.40 17.15 7.34
C LEU A 103 -11.03 18.49 6.72
N VAL A 104 -10.21 18.50 5.66
CA VAL A 104 -9.68 19.76 5.11
C VAL A 104 -10.77 20.49 4.32
N LYS A 105 -10.91 21.80 4.59
CA LYS A 105 -11.86 22.68 3.88
C LYS A 105 -11.33 23.03 2.49
N PRO A 106 -12.21 23.19 1.49
CA PRO A 106 -11.79 23.73 0.20
C PRO A 106 -11.21 25.15 0.39
N PRO A 107 -10.18 25.54 -0.39
CA PRO A 107 -9.69 26.90 -0.36
C PRO A 107 -10.84 27.86 -0.71
N LEU A 108 -10.94 28.96 0.04
CA LEU A 108 -11.83 30.07 -0.30
C LEU A 108 -11.40 30.56 -1.68
N ARG A 109 -12.27 30.39 -2.68
CA ARG A 109 -12.10 31.01 -4.00
C ARG A 109 -12.62 32.43 -3.94
#